data_AF-A0AB73TM64-F1
#
_entry.id   AF-A0AB73TM64-F1
#
_cell.length_a   1.000
_cell.length_b   1.000
_cell.length_c   1.000
_cell.angle_alpha   90.00
_cell.angle_beta   90.00
_cell.angle_gamma   90.00
#
_symmetry.space_group_name_H-M   'P 1'
#
loop_
_entity.id
_entity.type
_entity.pdbx_description
1 polymer ?
#
loop_
_entity_poly.entity_id
_entity_poly.type
_entity_poly.pdbx_seq_one_letter_code
_entity_poly.pdbx_strand_id
1 'polypeptide(L)'
;VLSLNGVSNYQSVLNALESNMKTDMNFDEMKKIALDYREAFGTIKQDQLQGEGFMQDNISYQKVSDQELDRVKKELKDQMNLENK
;
A
#
# COMPACT_ATOMS: atom_id res chain seq x y z
N VAL A 1 3.42 -14.93 1.20
CA VAL A 1 2.31 -15.62 1.91
C VAL A 1 2.51 -15.50 3.41
N LEU A 2 1.57 -14.85 4.12
CA LEU A 2 1.60 -14.74 5.59
C LEU A 2 1.71 -16.14 6.21
N SER A 3 2.67 -16.35 7.10
CA SER A 3 2.83 -17.62 7.80
C SER A 3 2.00 -17.63 9.08
N LEU A 4 1.44 -18.78 9.43
CA LEU A 4 0.68 -18.97 10.67
C LEU A 4 1.53 -18.69 11.92
N ASN A 5 2.86 -18.89 11.84
CA ASN A 5 3.81 -18.56 12.90
C ASN A 5 4.03 -17.04 13.09
N GLY A 6 3.86 -16.24 12.02
CA GLY A 6 3.87 -14.78 12.10
C GLY A 6 2.62 -14.23 12.78
N VAL A 7 1.47 -14.89 12.56
CA VAL A 7 0.19 -14.55 13.18
C VAL A 7 0.16 -14.86 14.68
N SER A 8 0.88 -15.86 15.20
CA SER A 8 0.94 -16.11 16.65
C SER A 8 1.86 -15.15 17.39
N ASN A 9 2.88 -14.60 16.71
CA ASN A 9 3.92 -13.75 17.30
C ASN A 9 3.79 -12.25 16.92
N TYR A 10 2.72 -11.86 16.23
CA TYR A 10 2.53 -10.48 15.74
C TYR A 10 2.61 -9.42 16.84
N GLN A 11 2.09 -9.69 18.04
CA GLN A 11 2.20 -8.75 19.16
C GLN A 11 3.66 -8.45 19.51
N SER A 12 4.52 -9.47 19.60
CA SER A 12 5.93 -9.28 19.93
C SER A 12 6.68 -8.50 18.84
N VAL A 13 6.34 -8.74 17.58
CA VAL A 13 6.92 -8.02 16.43
C VAL A 13 6.46 -6.57 16.42
N LEU A 14 5.16 -6.30 16.62
CA LEU A 14 4.62 -4.95 16.67
C LEU A 14 5.20 -4.17 17.85
N ASN A 15 5.31 -4.77 19.03
CA ASN A 15 5.93 -4.14 20.21
C ASN A 15 7.41 -3.77 19.96
N ALA A 16 8.16 -4.61 19.23
CA ALA A 16 9.56 -4.32 18.89
C ALA A 16 9.69 -3.14 17.91
N LEU A 17 8.68 -2.91 17.06
CA LEU A 17 8.68 -1.87 16.05
C LEU A 17 7.97 -0.57 16.50
N GLU A 18 7.18 -0.63 17.58
CA GLU A 18 6.33 0.45 18.08
C GLU A 18 7.07 1.79 18.23
N SER A 19 8.28 1.77 18.80
CA SER A 19 9.07 2.99 19.02
C SER A 19 9.58 3.64 17.73
N ASN A 20 9.53 2.94 16.59
CA ASN A 20 10.07 3.37 15.31
C ASN A 20 9.01 3.43 14.19
N MET A 21 7.77 3.05 14.46
CA MET A 21 6.67 3.10 13.49
C MET A 21 5.53 3.97 14.01
N LYS A 22 4.91 4.71 13.10
CA LYS A 22 3.67 5.44 13.38
C LYS A 22 2.59 4.93 12.44
N THR A 23 1.45 4.57 13.00
CA THR A 23 0.26 4.15 12.26
C THR A 23 -0.97 4.64 13.00
N ASP A 24 -2.03 4.89 12.24
CA ASP A 24 -3.38 5.15 12.70
C ASP A 24 -4.20 3.87 12.89
N MET A 25 -3.69 2.71 12.48
CA MET A 25 -4.33 1.42 12.69
C MET A 25 -4.20 0.97 14.15
N ASN A 26 -5.33 0.63 14.76
CA ASN A 26 -5.33 0.00 16.08
C ASN A 26 -4.99 -1.50 15.99
N PHE A 27 -4.77 -2.11 17.15
CA PHE A 27 -4.35 -3.50 17.24
C PHE A 27 -5.36 -4.49 16.63
N ASP A 28 -6.66 -4.28 16.87
CA ASP A 28 -7.71 -5.15 16.35
C ASP A 28 -7.82 -5.07 14.83
N GLU A 29 -7.59 -3.89 14.23
CA GLU A 29 -7.53 -3.70 12.78
C GLU A 29 -6.34 -4.46 12.16
N MET A 30 -5.15 -4.35 12.76
CA MET A 30 -3.99 -5.10 12.31
C MET A 30 -4.22 -6.62 12.40
N LYS A 31 -4.87 -7.08 13.48
CA LYS A 31 -5.25 -8.48 13.64
C LYS A 31 -6.23 -8.94 12.57
N LYS A 32 -7.26 -8.13 12.26
CA LYS A 32 -8.21 -8.42 11.16
C LYS A 32 -7.49 -8.53 9.82
N ILE A 33 -6.55 -7.65 9.51
CA ILE A 33 -5.75 -7.73 8.26
C ILE A 33 -4.96 -9.05 8.21
N ALA A 34 -4.29 -9.42 9.30
CA ALA A 34 -3.45 -10.62 9.35
C ALA A 34 -4.26 -11.93 9.27
N LEU A 35 -5.47 -11.95 9.82
CA LEU A 35 -6.33 -13.14 9.90
C LEU A 35 -7.35 -13.20 8.77
N ASP A 36 -8.18 -12.17 8.63
CA ASP A 36 -9.36 -12.19 7.78
C ASP A 36 -8.99 -11.86 6.32
N TYR A 37 -7.99 -11.00 6.11
CA TYR A 37 -7.51 -10.63 4.77
C TYR A 37 -6.32 -11.46 4.28
N ARG A 38 -5.93 -12.52 5.02
CA ARG A 38 -4.76 -13.36 4.68
C ARG A 38 -4.79 -13.89 3.24
N GLU A 39 -5.98 -14.19 2.72
CA GLU A 39 -6.17 -14.75 1.37
C GLU A 39 -5.95 -13.70 0.28
N ALA A 40 -6.22 -12.41 0.56
CA ALA A 40 -5.93 -11.31 -0.35
C ALA A 40 -4.42 -11.19 -0.66
N PHE A 41 -3.55 -11.65 0.26
CA PHE A 41 -2.09 -11.71 0.04
C PHE A 41 -1.64 -12.90 -0.83
N GLY A 42 -2.57 -13.73 -1.33
CA GLY A 42 -2.27 -14.84 -2.24
C GLY A 42 -1.82 -14.38 -3.62
N THR A 43 -2.22 -13.19 -4.07
CA THR A 43 -1.78 -12.58 -5.32
C THR A 43 -1.51 -11.10 -5.09
N ILE A 44 -0.26 -10.69 -5.28
CA ILE A 44 0.15 -9.28 -5.13
C ILE A 44 0.55 -8.78 -6.51
N LYS A 45 -0.19 -7.80 -7.03
CA LYS A 45 0.20 -7.06 -8.23
C LYS A 45 0.92 -5.78 -7.78
N GLN A 46 2.05 -5.51 -8.39
CA GLN A 46 2.81 -4.28 -8.17
C GLN A 46 2.65 -3.40 -9.41
N ASP A 47 2.39 -2.13 -9.18
CA ASP A 47 2.37 -1.10 -10.21
C ASP A 47 3.15 0.13 -9.72
N GLN A 48 3.70 0.88 -10.66
CA GLN A 48 4.46 2.08 -10.40
C GLN A 48 3.94 3.20 -11.27
N LEU A 49 3.59 4.33 -10.64
CA LEU A 49 3.25 5.55 -11.34
C LEU A 49 4.43 6.03 -12.18
N GLN A 50 4.22 6.16 -13.49
CA GLN A 50 5.25 6.60 -14.41
C GLN A 50 5.25 8.11 -14.59
N GLY A 51 6.43 8.69 -14.84
CA GLY A 51 6.56 10.09 -15.15
C GLY A 51 7.95 10.45 -15.65
N GLU A 52 8.05 11.57 -16.35
CA GLU A 52 9.27 12.06 -16.98
C GLU A 52 9.99 13.04 -16.06
N GLY A 53 11.30 12.85 -15.89
CA GLY A 53 12.11 13.75 -15.07
C GLY A 53 12.27 15.12 -15.73
N PHE A 54 12.15 16.18 -14.96
CA PHE A 54 12.47 17.54 -15.40
C PHE A 54 13.09 18.37 -14.29
N MET A 55 13.86 19.38 -14.67
CA MET A 55 14.43 20.35 -13.74
C MET A 55 13.63 21.64 -13.79
N GLN A 56 13.24 22.16 -12.62
CA GLN A 56 12.67 23.49 -12.48
C GLN A 56 13.32 24.18 -11.29
N ASP A 57 13.82 25.40 -11.47
CA ASP A 57 14.49 26.18 -10.43
C ASP A 57 15.63 25.40 -9.72
N ASN A 58 16.38 24.59 -10.49
CA ASN A 58 17.45 23.71 -10.01
C ASN A 58 16.98 22.59 -9.05
N ILE A 59 15.69 22.26 -9.04
CA ILE A 59 15.08 21.15 -8.30
C ILE A 59 14.63 20.08 -9.31
N SER A 60 14.89 18.82 -8.99
CA SER A 60 14.46 17.67 -9.80
C SER A 60 13.04 17.27 -9.45
N TYR A 61 12.18 17.25 -10.46
CA TYR A 61 10.77 16.85 -10.37
C TYR A 61 10.47 15.70 -11.34
N GLN A 62 9.37 15.00 -11.09
CA GLN A 62 8.83 14.01 -12.00
C GLN A 62 7.45 14.45 -12.48
N LYS A 63 7.30 14.66 -13.79
CA LYS A 63 6.04 15.04 -14.43
C LYS A 63 5.28 13.79 -14.84
N VAL A 64 4.10 13.60 -14.26
CA VAL A 64 3.16 12.53 -14.63
C VAL A 64 2.24 13.04 -15.73
N SER A 65 1.98 12.23 -16.77
CA SER A 65 1.02 12.57 -17.82
C SER A 65 -0.42 12.32 -17.34
N ASP A 66 -1.39 13.06 -17.89
CA ASP A 66 -2.81 12.86 -17.53
C ASP A 66 -3.27 11.43 -17.84
N GLN A 67 -2.81 10.86 -18.97
CA GLN A 67 -3.10 9.47 -19.34
C GLN A 67 -2.62 8.47 -18.28
N GLU A 68 -1.41 8.65 -17.76
CA GLU A 68 -0.85 7.75 -16.75
C GLU A 68 -1.53 7.95 -15.39
N LEU A 69 -1.83 9.19 -15.03
CA LEU A 69 -2.59 9.51 -13.84
C LEU A 69 -3.98 8.85 -13.86
N ASP A 70 -4.67 8.91 -15.01
CA ASP A 70 -5.99 8.31 -15.17
C ASP A 70 -5.93 6.77 -15.21
N ARG A 71 -4.88 6.18 -15.79
CA ARG A 71 -4.63 4.74 -15.75
C ARG A 71 -4.53 4.25 -14.30
N VAL A 72 -3.67 4.87 -13.48
CA VAL A 72 -3.45 4.46 -12.09
C VAL A 72 -4.69 4.73 -11.23
N LYS A 73 -5.37 5.87 -11.42
CA LYS A 73 -6.65 6.15 -10.75
C LYS A 73 -7.68 5.06 -11.04
N LYS A 74 -7.82 4.69 -12.31
CA LYS A 74 -8.77 3.64 -12.72
C LYS A 74 -8.40 2.30 -12.09
N GLU A 75 -7.12 1.92 -12.10
CA GLU A 75 -6.66 0.68 -11.49
C GLU A 75 -6.99 0.61 -9.99
N LEU A 76 -6.69 1.67 -9.24
CA LEU A 76 -7.00 1.74 -7.80
C LEU A 76 -8.51 1.72 -7.53
N LYS A 77 -9.30 2.49 -8.30
CA LYS A 77 -10.77 2.50 -8.19
C LYS A 77 -11.37 1.13 -8.46
N ASP A 78 -10.89 0.43 -9.49
CA ASP A 78 -11.34 -0.91 -9.83
C ASP A 78 -11.06 -1.91 -8.68
N GLN A 79 -9.89 -1.82 -8.02
CA GLN A 79 -9.59 -2.66 -6.84
C GLN A 79 -10.48 -2.36 -5.63
N MET A 80 -10.98 -1.13 -5.52
CA MET A 80 -11.85 -0.69 -4.42
C MET A 80 -13.34 -0.77 -4.76
N ASN A 81 -13.71 -1.28 -5.95
CA ASN A 81 -15.07 -1.28 -6.48
C ASN A 81 -15.72 0.12 -6.49
N LEU A 82 -14.96 1.16 -6.85
CA LEU A 82 -15.42 2.54 -6.93
C LEU A 82 -15.73 2.94 -8.38
N GLU A 83 -16.68 3.86 -8.57
CA GLU A 83 -17.03 4.35 -9.91
C GLU A 83 -15.91 5.19 -10.55
N ASN A 84 -15.66 4.91 -11.82
CA ASN A 84 -14.79 5.71 -12.68
C ASN A 84 -15.56 6.92 -13.24
N LYS A 85 -15.71 7.96 -12.41
CA LYS A 85 -16.03 9.31 -12.89
C LYS A 85 -14.83 9.94 -13.59
#